data_AF-A2EM60-F1
#
_entry.id   AF-A2EM60-F1
#
_cell.length_a   1.000
_cell.length_b   1.000
_cell.length_c   1.000
_cell.angle_alpha   90.00
_cell.angle_beta   90.00
_cell.angle_gamma   90.00
#
_symmetry.space_group_name_H-M   'P 1'
#
loop_
_entity.id
_entity.type
_entity.pdbx_description
1 polymer ?
#
loop_
_entity_poly.entity_id
_entity_poly.type
_entity_poly.pdbx_seq_one_letter_code
_entity_poly.pdbx_strand_id
1 'polypeptide(L)'
;MTESFLNEIMNHTVTKKYSKQDIMHILDNSVLNFDQATLLIYEVSETFSQADIFNLLKHISINFNSKFEALQSFLVLLSIKLEIPFFKDLSTYLQDNMNAKSQVASAIQEKINLLTNQNNAILSQISVQLNSLKNATVSAEPKEQKPQPTKISNENIKQLMQYEKDKSHYAYIYKILEKSASENDKEALKFSIDSKYAEITDDFLDNMLLKAADLNNLQLARYLVELGMDPNVTNRGSLTPLHYFCRNGNLEAAKFFCSLKGINVNAKHYQGWTPLHYACFESNIPLVEFLVTVDGLRINETDNYGNTPYQSPTSPKVKEILSSKGGK
;
A
#
# COMPACT_ATOMS: atom_id res chain seq x y z
N MET A 1 23.42 10.06 27.46
CA MET A 1 23.74 10.44 26.08
C MET A 1 24.98 11.32 26.04
N THR A 2 26.03 10.93 25.31
CA THR A 2 27.20 11.82 25.11
C THR A 2 26.87 12.84 24.02
N GLU A 3 27.26 14.12 24.19
CA GLU A 3 27.05 15.17 23.16
C GLU A 3 27.59 14.74 21.79
N SER A 4 28.65 13.92 21.79
CA SER A 4 29.20 13.27 20.60
C SER A 4 28.14 12.49 19.82
N PHE A 5 27.36 11.61 20.46
CA PHE A 5 26.36 10.79 19.76
C PHE A 5 25.22 11.61 19.15
N LEU A 6 24.77 12.67 19.84
CA LEU A 6 23.78 13.60 19.28
C LEU A 6 24.30 14.32 18.05
N ASN A 7 25.54 14.78 18.10
CA ASN A 7 26.16 15.45 16.96
C ASN A 7 26.26 14.50 15.77
N GLU A 8 26.54 13.21 15.97
CA GLU A 8 26.54 12.24 14.88
C GLU A 8 25.12 11.99 14.32
N ILE A 9 24.06 11.97 15.16
CA ILE A 9 22.66 11.91 14.68
C ILE A 9 22.35 13.10 13.78
N MET A 10 22.72 14.31 14.21
CA MET A 10 22.44 15.54 13.45
C MET A 10 23.23 15.62 12.15
N ASN A 11 24.39 14.94 12.06
CA ASN A 11 25.25 14.94 10.89
C ASN A 11 25.06 13.71 9.98
N HIS A 12 24.12 12.81 10.30
CA HIS A 12 23.89 11.56 9.54
C HIS A 12 25.12 10.66 9.43
N THR A 13 25.84 10.46 10.54
CA THR A 13 27.10 9.70 10.59
C THR A 13 27.13 8.62 11.68
N VAL A 14 26.01 8.35 12.35
CA VAL A 14 25.88 7.36 13.42
C VAL A 14 26.32 5.96 12.96
N THR A 15 25.80 5.49 11.83
CA THR A 15 26.05 4.15 11.27
C THR A 15 27.48 3.96 10.78
N LYS A 16 28.21 5.07 10.57
CA LYS A 16 29.64 5.05 10.17
C LYS A 16 30.58 4.92 11.37
N LYS A 17 30.13 5.29 12.57
CA LYS A 17 30.96 5.34 13.80
C LYS A 17 30.59 4.31 14.84
N TYR A 18 29.33 3.90 14.91
CA TYR A 18 28.82 3.02 15.95
C TYR A 18 28.28 1.75 15.36
N SER A 19 28.61 0.61 15.98
CA SER A 19 27.96 -0.65 15.63
C SER A 19 26.50 -0.63 16.08
N LYS A 20 25.68 -1.53 15.51
CA LYS A 20 24.29 -1.71 15.92
C LYS A 20 24.12 -1.94 17.42
N GLN A 21 25.03 -2.70 18.04
CA GLN A 21 24.97 -3.01 19.46
C GLN A 21 25.36 -1.80 20.33
N ASP A 22 26.33 -1.00 19.87
CA ASP A 22 26.69 0.27 20.53
C ASP A 22 25.53 1.27 20.49
N ILE A 23 24.86 1.37 19.34
CA ILE A 23 23.69 2.25 19.17
C ILE A 23 22.59 1.87 20.18
N MET A 24 22.24 0.58 20.30
CA MET A 24 21.23 0.12 21.27
C MET A 24 21.63 0.42 22.72
N HIS A 25 22.89 0.15 23.09
CA HIS A 25 23.36 0.38 24.46
C HIS A 25 23.41 1.88 24.83
N ILE A 26 23.77 2.74 23.87
CA ILE A 26 23.74 4.19 24.07
C ILE A 26 22.29 4.67 24.25
N LEU A 27 21.35 4.13 23.47
CA LEU A 27 19.93 4.49 23.53
C LEU A 27 19.26 4.13 24.86
N ASP A 28 19.60 2.98 25.46
CA ASP A 28 19.09 2.58 26.79
C ASP A 28 19.29 3.65 27.89
N ASN A 29 20.31 4.51 27.71
CA ASN A 29 20.70 5.54 28.68
C ASN A 29 20.52 6.96 28.12
N SER A 30 19.58 7.13 27.19
CA SER A 30 19.44 8.32 26.38
C SER A 30 17.98 8.65 26.11
N VAL A 31 17.63 9.94 26.14
CA VAL A 31 16.29 10.43 25.81
C VAL A 31 16.38 11.32 24.57
N LEU A 32 15.75 10.91 23.48
CA LEU A 32 15.70 11.65 22.22
C LEU A 32 14.42 12.47 22.12
N ASN A 33 14.46 13.59 21.40
CA ASN A 33 13.22 14.22 20.91
C ASN A 33 12.77 13.58 19.58
N PHE A 34 11.57 13.91 19.10
CA PHE A 34 11.05 13.30 17.87
C PHE A 34 11.90 13.59 16.63
N ASP A 35 12.51 14.78 16.52
CA ASP A 35 13.37 15.11 15.39
C ASP A 35 14.63 14.24 15.37
N GLN A 36 15.30 14.11 16.51
CA GLN A 36 16.48 13.26 16.68
C GLN A 36 16.15 11.79 16.45
N ALA A 37 15.01 11.30 16.98
CA ALA A 37 14.56 9.94 16.74
C ALA A 37 14.23 9.70 15.26
N THR A 38 13.66 10.68 14.58
CA THR A 38 13.36 10.61 13.13
C THR A 38 14.65 10.52 12.31
N LEU A 39 15.63 11.39 12.59
CA LEU A 39 16.92 11.38 11.89
C LEU A 39 17.67 10.06 12.12
N LEU A 40 17.67 9.55 13.35
CA LEU A 40 18.30 8.28 13.68
C LEU A 40 17.63 7.12 12.94
N ILE A 41 16.29 7.02 12.96
CA ILE A 41 15.54 5.96 12.26
C ILE A 41 15.76 6.05 10.75
N TYR A 42 15.79 7.26 10.20
CA TYR A 42 16.08 7.48 8.78
C TYR A 42 17.47 6.93 8.43
N GLU A 43 18.51 7.31 9.17
CA GLU A 43 19.88 6.90 8.91
C GLU A 43 20.09 5.38 9.07
N VAL A 44 19.62 4.78 10.17
CA VAL A 44 19.79 3.34 10.38
C VAL A 44 18.98 2.51 9.38
N SER A 45 17.91 3.06 8.79
CA SER A 45 17.10 2.33 7.82
C SER A 45 17.81 2.00 6.50
N GLU A 46 18.96 2.60 6.23
CA GLU A 46 19.78 2.26 5.07
C GLU A 46 20.60 0.97 5.29
N THR A 47 20.79 0.57 6.56
CA THR A 47 21.69 -0.53 6.93
C THR A 47 21.04 -1.60 7.83
N PHE A 48 19.95 -1.27 8.52
CA PHE A 48 19.27 -2.15 9.48
C PHE A 48 18.05 -2.79 8.82
N SER A 49 17.80 -4.06 9.13
CA SER A 49 16.57 -4.73 8.71
C SER A 49 15.35 -4.17 9.45
N GLN A 50 14.15 -4.42 8.92
CA GLN A 50 12.88 -4.04 9.56
C GLN A 50 12.76 -4.57 11.01
N ALA A 51 13.18 -5.82 11.26
CA ALA A 51 13.20 -6.42 12.59
C ALA A 51 14.18 -5.71 13.53
N ASP A 52 15.28 -5.19 12.99
CA ASP A 52 16.31 -4.48 13.74
C ASP A 52 15.85 -3.07 14.12
N ILE A 53 15.19 -2.37 13.20
CA ILE A 53 14.55 -1.08 13.47
C ILE A 53 13.45 -1.27 14.53
N PHE A 54 12.64 -2.32 14.40
CA PHE A 54 11.62 -2.63 15.39
C PHE A 54 12.22 -2.94 16.77
N ASN A 55 13.34 -3.67 16.82
CA ASN A 55 14.02 -3.94 18.08
C ASN A 55 14.67 -2.68 18.66
N LEU A 56 15.22 -1.81 17.81
CA LEU A 56 15.80 -0.52 18.20
C LEU A 56 14.78 0.37 18.92
N LEU A 57 13.52 0.38 18.48
CA LEU A 57 12.45 1.14 19.12
C LEU A 57 12.26 0.81 20.60
N LYS A 58 12.60 -0.40 21.05
CA LYS A 58 12.52 -0.79 22.46
C LYS A 58 13.53 -0.07 23.35
N HIS A 59 14.64 0.38 22.75
CA HIS A 59 15.72 1.08 23.44
C HIS A 59 15.56 2.61 23.33
N ILE A 60 14.68 3.10 22.45
CA ILE A 60 14.46 4.53 22.25
C ILE A 60 13.49 5.06 23.31
N SER A 61 14.00 5.90 24.22
CA SER A 61 13.17 6.73 25.07
C SER A 61 12.92 8.09 24.43
N ILE A 62 11.66 8.50 24.27
CA ILE A 62 11.30 9.76 23.59
C ILE A 62 10.77 10.81 24.57
N ASN A 63 11.26 12.04 24.45
CA ASN A 63 10.73 13.22 25.13
C ASN A 63 9.54 13.80 24.35
N PHE A 64 8.35 13.70 24.96
CA PHE A 64 7.08 14.16 24.41
C PHE A 64 6.85 15.68 24.49
N ASN A 65 7.77 16.46 25.08
CA ASN A 65 7.71 17.93 25.09
C ASN A 65 8.05 18.59 23.74
N SER A 66 8.08 17.80 22.67
CA SER A 66 8.44 18.21 21.32
C SER A 66 7.20 18.65 20.54
N LYS A 67 7.40 19.36 19.42
CA LYS A 67 6.29 19.82 18.56
C LYS A 67 5.49 18.64 18.02
N PHE A 68 4.17 18.83 17.89
CA PHE A 68 3.24 17.79 17.42
C PHE A 68 3.58 17.31 16.00
N GLU A 69 4.03 18.23 15.15
CA GLU A 69 4.45 17.95 13.78
C GLU A 69 5.64 16.98 13.72
N ALA A 70 6.52 17.03 14.72
CA ALA A 70 7.65 16.11 14.84
C ALA A 70 7.19 14.69 15.21
N LEU A 71 6.19 14.56 16.09
CA LEU A 71 5.54 13.27 16.39
C LEU A 71 4.88 12.68 15.13
N GLN A 72 4.16 13.50 14.36
CA GLN A 72 3.52 13.02 13.13
C GLN A 72 4.55 12.53 12.10
N SER A 73 5.63 13.30 11.91
CA SER A 73 6.72 12.93 11.01
C SER A 73 7.39 11.63 11.44
N PHE A 74 7.61 11.47 12.74
CA PHE A 74 8.16 10.25 13.32
C PHE A 74 7.24 9.04 13.10
N LEU A 75 5.94 9.18 13.36
CA LEU A 75 4.96 8.11 13.17
C LEU A 75 4.80 7.71 11.68
N VAL A 76 4.79 8.68 10.77
CA VAL A 76 4.77 8.42 9.33
C VAL A 76 6.04 7.66 8.92
N LEU A 77 7.21 8.08 9.39
CA LEU A 77 8.46 7.38 9.10
C LEU A 77 8.44 5.94 9.61
N LEU A 78 7.95 5.69 10.83
CA LEU A 78 7.80 4.33 11.36
C LEU A 78 6.82 3.49 10.55
N SER A 79 5.71 4.08 10.09
CA SER A 79 4.75 3.36 9.25
C SER A 79 5.38 2.87 7.94
N ILE A 80 6.26 3.68 7.34
CA ILE A 80 6.95 3.36 6.09
C ILE A 80 8.05 2.33 6.35
N LYS A 81 8.92 2.57 7.34
CA LYS A 81 10.12 1.74 7.56
C LYS A 81 9.82 0.41 8.24
N LEU A 82 8.72 0.33 8.98
CA LEU A 82 8.28 -0.90 9.63
C LEU A 82 7.14 -1.58 8.89
N GLU A 83 6.56 -0.97 7.86
CA GLU A 83 5.37 -1.49 7.16
C GLU A 83 4.24 -1.86 8.13
N ILE A 84 4.15 -1.15 9.26
CA ILE A 84 3.12 -1.34 10.29
C ILE A 84 2.09 -0.22 10.13
N PRO A 85 0.87 -0.53 9.62
CA PRO A 85 -0.17 0.47 9.37
C PRO A 85 -0.58 1.26 10.61
N PHE A 86 -0.49 0.65 11.79
CA PHE A 86 -0.82 1.27 13.08
C PHE A 86 -0.19 2.65 13.28
N PHE A 87 1.08 2.85 12.89
CA PHE A 87 1.73 4.15 13.09
C PHE A 87 1.15 5.24 12.18
N LYS A 88 0.70 4.88 10.97
CA LYS A 88 0.03 5.80 10.04
C LYS A 88 -1.38 6.14 10.53
N ASP A 89 -2.11 5.12 11.00
CA ASP A 89 -3.44 5.30 11.57
C ASP A 89 -3.38 6.17 12.83
N LEU A 90 -2.36 5.96 13.67
CA LEU A 90 -2.13 6.77 14.87
C LEU A 90 -1.79 8.23 14.51
N SER A 91 -0.94 8.46 13.50
CA SER A 91 -0.62 9.81 13.03
C SER A 91 -1.87 10.55 12.51
N THR A 92 -2.71 9.84 11.75
CA THR A 92 -3.96 10.36 11.18
C THR A 92 -5.00 10.63 12.26
N TYR A 93 -5.19 9.69 13.18
CA TYR A 93 -6.08 9.85 14.33
C TYR A 93 -5.67 11.06 15.19
N LEU A 94 -4.37 11.21 15.46
CA LEU A 94 -3.87 12.36 16.19
C LEU A 94 -4.16 13.66 15.43
N GLN A 95 -3.96 13.69 14.10
CA GLN A 95 -4.24 14.85 13.26
C GLN A 95 -5.71 15.29 13.33
N ASP A 96 -6.62 14.32 13.24
CA ASP A 96 -8.06 14.54 13.15
C ASP A 96 -8.68 15.00 14.49
N ASN A 97 -7.99 14.75 15.61
CA ASN A 97 -8.52 14.98 16.96
C ASN A 97 -7.78 16.10 17.74
N MET A 98 -6.95 16.91 17.07
CA MET A 98 -6.14 17.98 17.69
C MET A 98 -6.93 19.12 18.34
N ASN A 99 -8.24 19.22 18.12
CA ASN A 99 -9.09 20.28 18.68
C ASN A 99 -9.73 19.94 20.05
N ALA A 100 -9.62 18.70 20.55
CA ALA A 100 -10.35 18.25 21.74
C ALA A 100 -9.46 17.50 22.74
N LYS A 101 -8.51 18.20 23.37
CA LYS A 101 -7.55 17.62 24.33
C LYS A 101 -8.15 16.77 25.47
N SER A 102 -9.42 16.95 25.86
CA SER A 102 -10.06 16.17 26.93
C SER A 102 -10.87 14.94 26.46
N GLN A 103 -11.28 14.89 25.19
CA GLN A 103 -12.03 13.75 24.64
C GLN A 103 -11.13 12.65 24.08
N VAL A 104 -9.91 13.02 23.65
CA VAL A 104 -8.91 12.09 23.08
C VAL A 104 -8.51 10.99 24.06
N ALA A 105 -8.26 11.31 25.34
CA ALA A 105 -7.89 10.31 26.34
C ALA A 105 -9.04 9.30 26.61
N SER A 106 -10.29 9.77 26.63
CA SER A 106 -11.46 8.91 26.82
C SER A 106 -11.71 8.02 25.61
N ALA A 107 -11.59 8.57 24.39
CA ALA A 107 -11.76 7.82 23.15
C ALA A 107 -10.66 6.77 22.95
N ILE A 108 -9.41 7.09 23.31
CA ILE A 108 -8.30 6.14 23.32
C ILE A 108 -8.56 5.03 24.35
N GLN A 109 -8.99 5.36 25.57
CA GLN A 109 -9.28 4.37 26.60
C GLN A 109 -10.45 3.45 26.22
N GLU A 110 -11.49 3.98 25.59
CA GLU A 110 -12.62 3.20 25.09
C GLU A 110 -12.20 2.26 23.95
N LYS A 111 -11.34 2.73 23.03
CA LYS A 111 -10.78 1.90 21.96
C LYS A 111 -9.86 0.80 22.49
N ILE A 112 -9.03 1.08 23.50
CA ILE A 112 -8.19 0.10 24.19
C ILE A 112 -9.06 -0.97 24.87
N ASN A 113 -10.14 -0.57 25.54
CA ASN A 113 -11.06 -1.51 26.20
C ASN A 113 -11.77 -2.40 25.17
N LEU A 114 -12.20 -1.83 24.03
CA LEU A 114 -12.80 -2.58 22.93
C LEU A 114 -11.83 -3.61 22.34
N LEU A 115 -10.60 -3.21 22.03
CA LEU A 115 -9.55 -4.08 21.51
C LEU A 115 -9.17 -5.18 22.51
N THR A 116 -9.11 -4.86 23.80
CA THR A 116 -8.86 -5.83 24.88
C THR A 116 -9.97 -6.88 24.94
N ASN A 117 -11.24 -6.45 24.84
CA ASN A 117 -12.38 -7.36 24.83
C ASN A 117 -12.42 -8.23 23.58
N GLN A 118 -12.11 -7.68 22.40
CA GLN A 118 -12.00 -8.43 21.15
C GLN A 118 -10.88 -9.48 21.22
N ASN A 119 -9.70 -9.11 21.74
CA ASN A 119 -8.60 -10.05 21.94
C ASN A 119 -8.95 -11.16 22.94
N ASN A 120 -9.63 -10.84 24.04
CA ASN A 120 -10.11 -11.84 25.00
C ASN A 120 -11.15 -12.79 24.38
N ALA A 121 -12.05 -12.27 23.52
CA ALA A 121 -13.01 -13.09 22.79
C ALA A 121 -12.33 -14.03 21.78
N ILE A 122 -11.33 -13.54 21.05
CA ILE A 122 -10.50 -14.35 20.14
C ILE A 122 -9.73 -15.41 20.93
N LEU A 123 -9.11 -15.07 22.06
CA LEU A 123 -8.41 -16.02 22.92
C LEU A 123 -9.35 -17.08 23.52
N SER A 124 -10.58 -16.71 23.84
CA SER A 124 -11.64 -17.64 24.24
C SER A 124 -12.02 -18.60 23.12
N GLN A 125 -12.23 -18.09 21.90
CA GLN A 125 -12.53 -18.91 20.71
C GLN A 125 -11.38 -19.88 20.38
N ILE A 126 -10.14 -19.41 20.44
CA ILE A 126 -8.94 -20.24 20.26
C ILE A 126 -8.87 -21.31 21.36
N SER A 127 -9.17 -20.97 22.62
CA SER A 127 -9.19 -21.94 23.73
C SER A 127 -10.27 -23.00 23.55
N VAL A 128 -11.45 -22.63 23.05
CA VAL A 128 -12.54 -23.56 22.70
C VAL A 128 -12.13 -24.47 21.55
N GLN A 129 -11.53 -23.92 20.48
CA GLN A 129 -11.02 -24.70 19.36
C GLN A 129 -9.91 -25.66 19.79
N LEU A 130 -8.95 -25.21 20.60
CA LEU A 130 -7.88 -26.06 21.13
C LEU A 130 -8.40 -27.17 22.04
N ASN A 131 -9.43 -26.90 22.86
CA ASN A 131 -10.08 -27.93 23.67
C ASN A 131 -10.88 -28.92 22.81
N SER A 132 -11.52 -28.46 21.73
CA SER A 132 -12.19 -29.34 20.77
C SER A 132 -11.21 -30.24 20.01
N LEU A 133 -10.01 -29.73 19.70
CA LEU A 133 -8.93 -30.48 19.04
C LEU A 133 -8.26 -31.48 19.99
N LYS A 134 -8.11 -31.16 21.28
CA LYS A 134 -7.62 -32.09 22.32
C LYS A 134 -8.58 -33.28 22.54
N ASN A 135 -9.87 -33.07 22.33
CA ASN A 135 -10.90 -34.09 22.54
C ASN A 135 -11.22 -34.92 21.29
N ALA A 136 -10.62 -34.59 20.14
CA ALA A 136 -10.91 -35.21 18.85
C ALA A 136 -9.70 -36.03 18.33
N THR A 137 -9.41 -37.15 18.97
CA THR A 137 -8.78 -38.29 18.30
C THR A 137 -9.63 -39.53 18.51
N VAL A 138 -10.26 -39.97 17.41
CA VAL A 138 -10.63 -41.33 17.00
C VAL A 138 -12.00 -41.36 16.30
N SER A 139 -11.95 -41.81 15.04
CA SER A 139 -12.95 -42.51 14.22
C SER A 139 -13.87 -41.73 13.24
N ALA A 140 -13.59 -42.02 11.96
CA ALA A 140 -14.47 -42.46 10.86
C ALA A 140 -15.62 -41.57 10.31
N GLU A 141 -15.57 -41.32 8.99
CA GLU A 141 -16.70 -40.99 8.08
C GLU A 141 -17.65 -42.21 7.89
N PRO A 142 -18.90 -42.14 7.31
CA PRO A 142 -19.36 -41.21 6.24
C PRO A 142 -20.89 -40.86 6.07
N LYS A 143 -21.20 -40.05 5.02
CA LYS A 143 -22.41 -39.93 4.12
C LYS A 143 -23.60 -38.94 4.36
N GLU A 144 -23.79 -38.10 3.32
CA GLU A 144 -24.95 -37.41 2.67
C GLU A 144 -26.35 -37.25 3.31
N GLN A 145 -26.94 -36.03 3.19
CA GLN A 145 -28.23 -35.76 2.48
C GLN A 145 -28.60 -34.24 2.37
N LYS A 146 -29.27 -33.86 1.26
CA LYS A 146 -29.86 -32.53 0.93
C LYS A 146 -31.39 -32.54 1.17
N PRO A 147 -32.06 -31.39 1.41
CA PRO A 147 -32.77 -30.69 0.30
C PRO A 147 -32.75 -29.13 0.34
N GLN A 148 -32.89 -28.53 -0.86
CA GLN A 148 -33.01 -27.11 -1.27
C GLN A 148 -34.48 -26.59 -1.23
N PRO A 149 -34.89 -25.33 -1.60
CA PRO A 149 -34.27 -24.29 -2.48
C PRO A 149 -34.42 -22.80 -1.99
N THR A 150 -33.80 -21.69 -2.48
CA THR A 150 -33.35 -21.16 -3.80
C THR A 150 -32.26 -20.07 -3.54
N LYS A 151 -31.01 -20.16 -4.02
CA LYS A 151 -30.37 -19.87 -5.34
C LYS A 151 -29.45 -18.61 -5.38
N ILE A 152 -28.31 -18.67 -4.67
CA ILE A 152 -26.98 -18.20 -5.15
C ILE A 152 -25.98 -19.30 -4.75
N SER A 153 -25.41 -20.03 -5.71
CA SER A 153 -24.55 -21.20 -5.46
C SER A 153 -23.06 -20.88 -5.30
N ASN A 154 -22.63 -19.70 -5.73
CA ASN A 154 -21.22 -19.30 -5.75
C ASN A 154 -20.76 -18.83 -4.36
N GLU A 155 -19.71 -19.46 -3.82
CA GLU A 155 -19.23 -19.18 -2.47
C GLU A 155 -18.55 -17.81 -2.34
N ASN A 156 -17.80 -17.37 -3.35
CA ASN A 156 -17.18 -16.05 -3.35
C ASN A 156 -18.26 -14.94 -3.40
N ILE A 157 -19.37 -15.16 -4.13
CA ILE A 157 -20.53 -14.24 -4.10
C ILE A 157 -21.15 -14.17 -2.70
N LYS A 158 -21.35 -15.31 -2.03
CA LYS A 158 -21.87 -15.31 -0.65
C LYS A 158 -20.95 -14.55 0.30
N GLN A 159 -19.63 -14.69 0.15
CA GLN A 159 -18.67 -13.95 0.95
C GLN A 159 -18.74 -12.45 0.68
N LEU A 160 -18.82 -12.02 -0.58
CA LEU A 160 -19.00 -10.60 -0.92
C LEU A 160 -20.24 -10.01 -0.26
N MET A 161 -21.37 -10.74 -0.30
CA MET A 161 -22.65 -10.30 0.27
C MET A 161 -22.66 -10.17 1.81
N GLN A 162 -21.64 -10.67 2.50
CA GLN A 162 -21.48 -10.47 3.95
C GLN A 162 -20.91 -9.10 4.31
N TYR A 163 -20.33 -8.40 3.34
CA TYR A 163 -19.67 -7.12 3.55
C TYR A 163 -20.48 -5.95 3.00
N GLU A 164 -20.44 -4.85 3.74
CA GLU A 164 -21.00 -3.57 3.32
C GLU A 164 -20.15 -2.98 2.18
N LYS A 165 -20.79 -2.27 1.25
CA LYS A 165 -20.17 -1.71 0.04
C LYS A 165 -19.53 -0.35 0.35
N ASP A 166 -18.62 -0.33 1.31
CA ASP A 166 -17.90 0.87 1.71
C ASP A 166 -16.43 0.59 2.02
N LYS A 167 -15.71 1.67 2.31
CA LYS A 167 -14.26 1.64 2.52
C LYS A 167 -13.82 0.78 3.72
N SER A 168 -14.68 0.58 4.73
CA SER A 168 -14.32 -0.20 5.93
C SER A 168 -14.09 -1.67 5.60
N HIS A 169 -14.74 -2.18 4.55
CA HIS A 169 -14.61 -3.56 4.09
C HIS A 169 -13.79 -3.71 2.81
N TYR A 170 -13.20 -2.61 2.31
CA TYR A 170 -12.46 -2.57 1.06
C TYR A 170 -11.43 -3.69 0.93
N ALA A 171 -10.57 -3.85 1.95
CA ALA A 171 -9.49 -4.85 1.93
C ALA A 171 -10.02 -6.29 1.86
N TYR A 172 -11.14 -6.58 2.54
CA TYR A 172 -11.78 -7.90 2.50
C TYR A 172 -12.39 -8.17 1.13
N ILE A 173 -13.09 -7.17 0.58
CA ILE A 173 -13.69 -7.25 -0.76
C ILE A 173 -12.59 -7.44 -1.81
N TYR A 174 -11.51 -6.66 -1.76
CA TYR A 174 -10.36 -6.81 -2.65
C TYR A 174 -9.79 -8.24 -2.59
N LYS A 175 -9.57 -8.78 -1.38
CA LYS A 175 -9.03 -10.14 -1.20
C LYS A 175 -9.94 -11.21 -1.81
N ILE A 176 -11.26 -11.04 -1.72
CA ILE A 176 -12.20 -11.95 -2.38
C ILE A 176 -12.10 -11.84 -3.90
N LEU A 177 -12.05 -10.62 -4.44
CA LEU A 177 -11.94 -10.43 -5.90
C LEU A 177 -10.60 -10.93 -6.45
N GLU A 178 -9.50 -10.72 -5.73
CA GLU A 178 -8.19 -11.28 -6.07
C GLU A 178 -8.23 -12.80 -6.10
N LYS A 179 -8.84 -13.43 -5.09
CA LYS A 179 -9.04 -14.89 -5.07
C LYS A 179 -9.94 -15.34 -6.23
N SER A 180 -11.04 -14.65 -6.49
CA SER A 180 -11.93 -14.96 -7.62
C SER A 180 -11.19 -14.87 -8.96
N ALA A 181 -10.30 -13.89 -9.13
CA ALA A 181 -9.46 -13.78 -10.33
C ALA A 181 -8.48 -14.96 -10.47
N SER A 182 -7.80 -15.36 -9.38
CA SER A 182 -6.86 -16.48 -9.41
C SER A 182 -7.54 -17.83 -9.67
N GLU A 183 -8.78 -18.00 -9.20
CA GLU A 183 -9.64 -19.16 -9.42
C GLU A 183 -10.40 -19.13 -10.76
N ASN A 184 -10.27 -18.07 -11.55
CA ASN A 184 -11.05 -17.85 -12.78
C ASN A 184 -12.58 -17.87 -12.54
N ASP A 185 -13.01 -17.38 -11.37
CA ASP A 185 -14.41 -17.24 -10.97
C ASP A 185 -15.03 -15.97 -11.59
N LYS A 186 -15.32 -16.07 -12.89
CA LYS A 186 -15.91 -14.96 -13.67
C LYS A 186 -17.30 -14.55 -13.17
N GLU A 187 -18.03 -15.47 -12.55
CA GLU A 187 -19.37 -15.19 -12.03
C GLU A 187 -19.30 -14.23 -10.83
N ALA A 188 -18.40 -14.47 -9.88
CA ALA A 188 -18.20 -13.58 -8.74
C ALA A 188 -17.64 -12.21 -9.15
N LEU A 189 -16.72 -12.17 -10.11
CA LEU A 189 -16.17 -10.92 -10.64
C LEU A 189 -17.22 -10.11 -11.40
N LYS A 190 -18.07 -10.75 -12.20
CA LYS A 190 -19.18 -10.07 -12.86
C LYS A 190 -20.19 -9.54 -11.84
N PHE A 191 -20.54 -10.36 -10.86
CA PHE A 191 -21.44 -9.95 -9.77
C PHE A 191 -20.89 -8.74 -9.01
N SER A 192 -19.58 -8.66 -8.78
CA SER A 192 -18.96 -7.56 -8.04
C SER A 192 -19.08 -6.22 -8.79
N ILE A 193 -19.00 -6.24 -10.12
CA ILE A 193 -19.22 -5.05 -10.95
C ILE A 193 -20.70 -4.70 -10.99
N ASP A 194 -21.57 -5.65 -11.36
CA ASP A 194 -23.02 -5.44 -11.45
C ASP A 194 -23.61 -4.93 -10.12
N SER A 195 -23.04 -5.35 -9.00
CA SER A 195 -23.45 -4.96 -7.64
C SER A 195 -22.64 -3.81 -7.04
N LYS A 196 -21.72 -3.20 -7.78
CA LYS A 196 -20.86 -2.06 -7.34
C LYS A 196 -19.86 -2.35 -6.23
N TYR A 197 -19.59 -3.62 -5.91
CA TYR A 197 -18.48 -4.01 -5.03
C TYR A 197 -17.12 -3.62 -5.62
N ALA A 198 -16.98 -3.62 -6.95
CA ALA A 198 -15.72 -3.24 -7.60
C ALA A 198 -15.50 -1.71 -7.67
N GLU A 199 -16.58 -0.93 -7.54
CA GLU A 199 -16.57 0.54 -7.64
C GLU A 199 -16.27 1.23 -6.30
N ILE A 200 -16.35 0.50 -5.17
CA ILE A 200 -16.00 1.06 -3.88
C ILE A 200 -14.55 1.53 -3.90
N THR A 201 -14.27 2.58 -3.13
CA THR A 201 -12.93 3.17 -3.05
C THR A 201 -12.36 3.03 -1.65
N ASP A 202 -11.05 2.86 -1.53
CA ASP A 202 -10.35 2.88 -0.24
C ASP A 202 -10.13 4.33 0.26
N ASP A 203 -9.32 4.50 1.31
CA ASP A 203 -8.98 5.83 1.85
C ASP A 203 -8.12 6.68 0.90
N PHE A 204 -7.45 6.07 -0.08
CA PHE A 204 -6.70 6.77 -1.16
C PHE A 204 -7.58 7.09 -2.37
N LEU A 205 -8.85 6.73 -2.31
CA LEU A 205 -9.81 6.75 -3.41
C LEU A 205 -9.46 5.81 -4.57
N ASP A 206 -8.74 4.74 -4.28
CA ASP A 206 -8.47 3.71 -5.27
C ASP A 206 -9.67 2.77 -5.32
N ASN A 207 -10.33 2.67 -6.48
CA ASN A 207 -11.29 1.59 -6.73
C ASN A 207 -10.55 0.25 -6.94
N MET A 208 -11.29 -0.86 -7.06
CA MET A 208 -10.65 -2.19 -7.16
C MET A 208 -9.70 -2.31 -8.35
N LEU A 209 -9.97 -1.62 -9.46
CA LEU A 209 -9.10 -1.60 -10.63
C LEU A 209 -7.80 -0.83 -10.37
N LEU A 210 -7.90 0.35 -9.74
CA LEU A 210 -6.73 1.15 -9.35
C LEU A 210 -5.87 0.40 -8.34
N LYS A 211 -6.48 -0.26 -7.35
CA LYS A 211 -5.74 -1.03 -6.37
C LYS A 211 -5.09 -2.28 -6.95
N ALA A 212 -5.78 -2.98 -7.86
CA ALA A 212 -5.18 -4.08 -8.60
C ALA A 212 -3.95 -3.61 -9.39
N ALA A 213 -3.99 -2.42 -10.00
CA ALA A 213 -2.85 -1.86 -10.71
C ALA A 213 -1.70 -1.45 -9.77
N ASP A 214 -2.01 -0.78 -8.65
CA ASP A 214 -1.05 -0.40 -7.60
C ASP A 214 -0.29 -1.62 -7.06
N LEU A 215 -1.02 -2.70 -6.75
CA LEU A 215 -0.47 -3.98 -6.30
C LEU A 215 0.08 -4.86 -7.45
N ASN A 216 0.14 -4.33 -8.67
CA ASN A 216 0.67 -5.00 -9.86
C ASN A 216 -0.05 -6.32 -10.25
N ASN A 217 -1.32 -6.47 -9.86
CA ASN A 217 -2.16 -7.63 -10.14
C ASN A 217 -2.87 -7.48 -11.51
N LEU A 218 -2.15 -7.83 -12.57
CA LEU A 218 -2.68 -7.80 -13.94
C LEU A 218 -3.88 -8.75 -14.14
N GLN A 219 -3.93 -9.90 -13.46
CA GLN A 219 -5.00 -10.88 -13.68
C GLN A 219 -6.35 -10.31 -13.24
N LEU A 220 -6.42 -9.72 -12.05
CA LEU A 220 -7.63 -9.06 -11.57
C LEU A 220 -7.97 -7.83 -12.42
N ALA A 221 -7.00 -6.97 -12.70
CA ALA A 221 -7.21 -5.77 -13.51
C ALA A 221 -7.77 -6.09 -14.91
N ARG A 222 -7.25 -7.16 -15.55
CA ARG A 222 -7.75 -7.64 -16.84
C ARG A 222 -9.21 -8.04 -16.76
N TYR A 223 -9.60 -8.85 -15.78
CA TYR A 223 -11.00 -9.25 -15.62
C TYR A 223 -11.92 -8.06 -15.40
N LEU A 224 -11.53 -7.14 -14.52
CA LEU A 224 -12.35 -5.98 -14.19
C LEU A 224 -12.63 -5.11 -15.42
N VAL A 225 -11.62 -4.90 -16.27
CA VAL A 225 -11.76 -4.14 -17.52
C VAL A 225 -12.58 -4.92 -18.56
N GLU A 226 -12.30 -6.20 -18.77
CA GLU A 226 -13.05 -7.05 -19.73
C GLU A 226 -14.53 -7.16 -19.37
N LEU A 227 -14.86 -7.02 -18.09
CA LEU A 227 -16.23 -7.01 -17.57
C LEU A 227 -16.86 -5.61 -17.49
N GLY A 228 -16.16 -4.57 -17.94
CA GLY A 228 -16.75 -3.26 -18.21
C GLY A 228 -16.33 -2.12 -17.27
N MET A 229 -15.40 -2.33 -16.35
CA MET A 229 -14.81 -1.19 -15.63
C MET A 229 -14.03 -0.29 -16.61
N ASP A 230 -14.18 1.02 -16.46
CA ASP A 230 -13.46 1.99 -17.28
C ASP A 230 -11.93 1.89 -17.02
N PRO A 231 -11.11 1.55 -18.03
CA PRO A 231 -9.66 1.44 -17.87
C PRO A 231 -8.96 2.80 -17.62
N ASN A 232 -9.67 3.93 -17.81
CA ASN A 232 -9.17 5.28 -17.58
C ASN A 232 -9.59 5.88 -16.22
N VAL A 233 -10.16 5.08 -15.30
CA VAL A 233 -10.48 5.53 -13.94
C VAL A 233 -9.30 6.22 -13.27
N THR A 234 -9.58 7.20 -12.43
CA THR A 234 -8.55 7.96 -11.71
C THR A 234 -8.86 8.10 -10.23
N ASN A 235 -7.82 8.09 -9.40
CA ASN A 235 -7.93 8.52 -7.99
C ASN A 235 -7.79 10.05 -7.84
N ARG A 236 -7.70 10.52 -6.59
CA ARG A 236 -7.50 11.94 -6.22
C ARG A 236 -6.24 12.57 -6.83
N GLY A 237 -5.21 11.77 -7.05
CA GLY A 237 -3.97 12.20 -7.70
C GLY A 237 -4.06 12.19 -9.21
N SER A 238 -5.22 11.90 -9.81
CA SER A 238 -5.39 11.70 -11.25
C SER A 238 -4.53 10.55 -11.82
N LEU A 239 -4.11 9.61 -10.98
CA LEU A 239 -3.39 8.41 -11.43
C LEU A 239 -4.38 7.42 -12.03
N THR A 240 -4.04 6.89 -13.20
CA THR A 240 -4.78 5.82 -13.89
C THR A 240 -4.13 4.46 -13.65
N PRO A 241 -4.82 3.33 -13.92
CA PRO A 241 -4.20 2.00 -13.88
C PRO A 241 -2.91 1.91 -14.69
N LEU A 242 -2.86 2.55 -15.87
CA LEU A 242 -1.68 2.54 -16.73
C LEU A 242 -0.48 3.26 -16.09
N HIS A 243 -0.69 4.30 -15.26
CA HIS A 243 0.40 4.92 -14.49
C HIS A 243 1.01 3.92 -13.51
N TYR A 244 0.18 3.21 -12.74
CA TYR A 244 0.65 2.22 -11.78
C TYR A 244 1.41 1.08 -12.44
N PHE A 245 0.88 0.51 -13.53
CA PHE A 245 1.59 -0.55 -14.25
C PHE A 245 2.91 -0.08 -14.86
N CYS A 246 2.98 1.17 -15.33
CA CYS A 246 4.24 1.71 -15.86
C CYS A 246 5.27 1.97 -14.73
N ARG A 247 4.82 2.50 -13.59
CA ARG A 247 5.65 2.66 -12.38
C ARG A 247 6.15 1.30 -11.87
N ASN A 248 5.33 0.27 -11.94
CA ASN A 248 5.70 -1.08 -11.53
C ASN A 248 6.53 -1.83 -12.60
N GLY A 249 6.82 -1.20 -13.75
CA GLY A 249 7.59 -1.80 -14.83
C GLY A 249 6.91 -2.99 -15.52
N ASN A 250 5.58 -3.13 -15.40
CA ASN A 250 4.85 -4.28 -15.89
C ASN A 250 4.51 -4.14 -17.38
N LEU A 251 5.42 -4.65 -18.23
CA LEU A 251 5.29 -4.63 -19.68
C LEU A 251 4.01 -5.31 -20.19
N GLU A 252 3.65 -6.47 -19.63
CA GLU A 252 2.48 -7.22 -20.09
C GLU A 252 1.16 -6.52 -19.74
N ALA A 253 1.13 -5.84 -18.59
CA ALA A 253 -0.01 -5.01 -18.23
C ALA A 253 -0.10 -3.77 -19.13
N ALA A 254 1.03 -3.08 -19.37
CA ALA A 254 1.06 -1.94 -20.28
C ALA A 254 0.60 -2.32 -21.69
N LYS A 255 1.06 -3.46 -22.23
CA LYS A 255 0.59 -4.01 -23.52
C LYS A 255 -0.90 -4.25 -23.54
N PHE A 256 -1.44 -4.90 -22.50
CA PHE A 256 -2.87 -5.14 -22.41
C PHE A 256 -3.65 -3.82 -22.42
N PHE A 257 -3.34 -2.89 -21.51
CA PHE A 257 -4.07 -1.63 -21.40
C PHE A 257 -3.95 -0.77 -22.65
N CYS A 258 -2.77 -0.67 -23.27
CA CYS A 258 -2.57 0.09 -24.51
C CYS A 258 -3.29 -0.52 -25.72
N SER A 259 -3.69 -1.80 -25.67
CA SER A 259 -4.49 -2.41 -26.73
C SER A 259 -5.99 -2.14 -26.59
N LEU A 260 -6.44 -1.59 -25.46
CA LEU A 260 -7.84 -1.26 -25.22
C LEU A 260 -8.27 -0.04 -26.05
N LYS A 261 -9.45 -0.13 -26.67
CA LYS A 261 -10.03 1.00 -27.41
C LYS A 261 -10.32 2.16 -26.46
N GLY A 262 -9.83 3.35 -26.80
CA GLY A 262 -10.09 4.58 -26.05
C GLY A 262 -9.24 4.76 -24.78
N ILE A 263 -8.21 3.94 -24.58
CA ILE A 263 -7.23 4.15 -23.51
C ILE A 263 -6.49 5.49 -23.70
N ASN A 264 -6.38 6.28 -22.63
CA ASN A 264 -5.62 7.52 -22.63
C ASN A 264 -4.17 7.24 -22.20
N VAL A 265 -3.32 6.91 -23.17
CA VAL A 265 -1.88 6.64 -22.94
C VAL A 265 -1.09 7.87 -22.50
N ASN A 266 -1.65 9.07 -22.68
CA ASN A 266 -1.05 10.35 -22.30
C ASN A 266 -1.74 10.99 -21.09
N ALA A 267 -2.50 10.20 -20.30
CA ALA A 267 -3.12 10.70 -19.09
C ALA A 267 -2.06 11.37 -18.19
N LYS A 268 -2.40 12.50 -17.59
CA LYS A 268 -1.52 13.22 -16.67
C LYS A 268 -2.07 13.11 -15.26
N HIS A 269 -1.23 12.69 -14.33
CA HIS A 269 -1.57 12.78 -12.90
C HIS A 269 -1.37 14.23 -12.39
N TYR A 270 -1.62 14.48 -11.11
CA TYR A 270 -1.62 15.82 -10.52
C TYR A 270 -0.31 16.63 -10.67
N GLN A 271 0.85 15.98 -10.85
CA GLN A 271 2.13 16.66 -11.13
C GLN A 271 2.44 16.77 -12.63
N GLY A 272 1.52 16.33 -13.48
CA GLY A 272 1.67 16.37 -14.93
C GLY A 272 2.41 15.17 -15.52
N TRP A 273 2.89 14.21 -14.72
CA TRP A 273 3.55 13.04 -15.30
C TRP A 273 2.56 12.14 -16.02
N THR A 274 3.03 11.58 -17.12
CA THR A 274 2.33 10.57 -17.92
C THR A 274 2.86 9.17 -17.59
N PRO A 275 2.20 8.09 -18.04
CA PRO A 275 2.73 6.74 -17.91
C PRO A 275 4.16 6.59 -18.48
N LEU A 276 4.49 7.29 -19.56
CA LEU A 276 5.84 7.28 -20.14
C LEU A 276 6.89 7.91 -19.22
N HIS A 277 6.55 8.98 -18.47
CA HIS A 277 7.47 9.56 -17.48
C HIS A 277 7.84 8.51 -16.41
N TYR A 278 6.86 7.77 -15.88
CA TYR A 278 7.11 6.70 -14.92
C TYR A 278 8.00 5.59 -15.51
N ALA A 279 7.69 5.12 -16.73
CA ALA A 279 8.51 4.09 -17.38
C ALA A 279 9.97 4.55 -17.59
N CYS A 280 10.18 5.83 -17.91
CA CYS A 280 11.51 6.41 -18.05
C CYS A 280 12.22 6.56 -16.71
N PHE A 281 11.54 7.07 -15.68
CA PHE A 281 12.09 7.23 -14.33
C PHE A 281 12.61 5.90 -13.75
N GLU A 282 11.85 4.82 -13.91
CA GLU A 282 12.24 3.47 -13.49
C GLU A 282 13.30 2.82 -14.40
N SER A 283 13.69 3.48 -15.50
CA SER A 283 14.66 3.00 -16.48
C SER A 283 14.34 1.61 -17.06
N ASN A 284 13.06 1.27 -17.19
CA ASN A 284 12.63 -0.01 -17.73
C ASN A 284 12.66 0.01 -19.27
N ILE A 285 13.79 -0.42 -19.83
CA ILE A 285 14.06 -0.37 -21.29
C ILE A 285 12.96 -1.08 -22.10
N PRO A 286 12.58 -2.35 -21.84
CA PRO A 286 11.55 -3.02 -22.63
C PRO A 286 10.19 -2.30 -22.60
N LEU A 287 9.83 -1.72 -21.45
CA LEU A 287 8.60 -0.95 -21.32
C LEU A 287 8.65 0.35 -22.12
N VAL A 288 9.75 1.09 -22.05
CA VAL A 288 9.93 2.31 -22.85
C VAL A 288 9.90 1.98 -24.34
N GLU A 289 10.65 0.96 -24.78
CA GLU A 289 10.65 0.51 -26.19
C GLU A 289 9.26 0.16 -26.69
N PHE A 290 8.43 -0.45 -25.84
CA PHE A 290 7.04 -0.70 -26.17
C PHE A 290 6.20 0.58 -26.20
N LEU A 291 6.24 1.42 -25.16
CA LEU A 291 5.37 2.60 -25.07
C LEU A 291 5.61 3.57 -26.24
N VAL A 292 6.86 3.76 -26.68
CA VAL A 292 7.18 4.64 -27.82
C VAL A 292 6.69 4.14 -29.17
N THR A 293 6.14 2.93 -29.25
CA THR A 293 5.48 2.40 -30.46
C THR A 293 3.96 2.46 -30.39
N VAL A 294 3.39 2.87 -29.25
CA VAL A 294 1.94 2.92 -29.08
C VAL A 294 1.35 4.11 -29.84
N ASP A 295 0.35 3.82 -30.67
CA ASP A 295 -0.35 4.84 -31.47
C ASP A 295 -0.96 5.93 -30.59
N GLY A 296 -0.77 7.19 -31.01
CA GLY A 296 -1.30 8.35 -30.30
C GLY A 296 -0.50 8.76 -29.05
N LEU A 297 0.58 8.05 -28.68
CA LEU A 297 1.50 8.50 -27.65
C LEU A 297 2.16 9.83 -28.04
N ARG A 298 2.25 10.75 -27.08
CA ARG A 298 2.91 12.04 -27.21
C ARG A 298 4.20 12.03 -26.39
N ILE A 299 5.31 11.73 -27.06
CA ILE A 299 6.63 11.53 -26.43
C ILE A 299 7.18 12.75 -25.68
N ASN A 300 6.72 13.96 -26.01
CA ASN A 300 7.19 15.23 -25.47
C ASN A 300 6.15 15.94 -24.58
N GLU A 301 5.17 15.22 -24.03
CA GLU A 301 4.29 15.80 -23.01
C GLU A 301 5.13 16.27 -21.82
N THR A 302 4.89 17.48 -21.34
CA THR A 302 5.61 18.02 -20.18
C THR A 302 4.84 17.80 -18.89
N ASP A 303 5.57 17.54 -17.81
CA ASP A 303 5.06 17.67 -16.45
C ASP A 303 4.82 19.13 -16.06
N ASN A 304 4.36 19.36 -14.83
CA ASN A 304 4.09 20.71 -14.31
C ASN A 304 5.36 21.56 -14.08
N TYR A 305 6.54 20.96 -14.17
CA TYR A 305 7.83 21.63 -14.09
C TYR A 305 8.45 21.87 -15.47
N GLY A 306 7.75 21.51 -16.55
CA GLY A 306 8.23 21.65 -17.91
C GLY A 306 9.15 20.51 -18.37
N ASN A 307 9.31 19.45 -17.59
CA ASN A 307 10.14 18.32 -17.96
C ASN A 307 9.37 17.35 -18.87
N THR A 308 9.98 16.91 -19.96
CA THR A 308 9.51 15.79 -20.78
C THR A 308 9.99 14.46 -20.19
N PRO A 309 9.49 13.29 -20.65
CA PRO A 309 10.02 11.99 -20.25
C PRO A 309 11.53 11.82 -20.53
N TYR A 310 12.06 12.53 -21.53
CA TYR A 310 13.50 12.54 -21.84
C TYR A 310 14.34 13.19 -20.72
N GLN A 311 13.76 14.17 -20.02
CA GLN A 311 14.40 14.92 -18.95
C GLN A 311 14.23 14.27 -17.58
N SER A 312 13.38 13.24 -17.45
CA SER A 312 13.29 12.43 -16.23
C SER A 312 14.66 11.78 -15.90
N PRO A 313 15.01 11.63 -14.61
CA PRO A 313 16.17 10.84 -14.20
C PRO A 313 16.06 9.42 -14.78
N THR A 314 16.88 9.08 -15.79
CA THR A 314 16.79 7.81 -16.50
C THR A 314 18.15 7.37 -17.05
N SER A 315 18.27 6.08 -17.40
CA SER A 315 19.49 5.51 -17.97
C SER A 315 19.86 6.12 -19.34
N PRO A 316 21.16 6.15 -19.71
CA PRO A 316 21.59 6.60 -21.04
C PRO A 316 20.91 5.86 -22.19
N LYS A 317 20.60 4.56 -22.01
CA LYS A 317 19.95 3.76 -23.06
C LYS A 317 18.51 4.21 -23.30
N VAL A 318 17.76 4.54 -22.25
CA VAL A 318 16.41 5.11 -22.39
C VAL A 318 16.48 6.45 -23.11
N LYS A 319 17.46 7.31 -22.80
CA LYS A 319 17.67 8.57 -23.54
C LYS A 319 17.93 8.35 -25.03
N GLU A 320 18.76 7.36 -25.39
CA GLU A 320 19.01 7.00 -26.78
C GLU A 320 17.71 6.58 -27.50
N ILE A 321 16.90 5.72 -26.86
CA ILE A 321 15.61 5.26 -27.41
C ILE A 321 14.68 6.45 -27.63
N LEU A 322 14.51 7.31 -26.64
CA LEU A 322 13.65 8.49 -26.74
C LEU A 322 14.13 9.45 -27.84
N SER A 323 15.44 9.76 -27.89
CA SER A 323 16.03 10.60 -28.94
C SER A 323 15.77 10.03 -30.34
N SER A 324 15.89 8.70 -30.51
CA SER A 324 15.62 8.03 -31.80
C SER A 324 14.16 8.14 -32.26
N LYS A 325 13.25 8.47 -31.34
CA LYS A 325 11.82 8.66 -31.57
C LYS A 325 11.37 10.12 -31.47
N GLY A 326 12.32 11.07 -31.43
CA GLY A 326 12.03 12.51 -31.38
C GLY A 326 11.70 13.05 -29.98
N GLY A 327 12.03 12.31 -28.94
CA GLY A 327 12.04 12.77 -27.54
C GLY A 327 13.14 13.83 -27.35
N LYS A 328 12.82 14.93 -26.67
CA LYS A 328 13.75 16.05 -26.43
C LYS A 328 13.52 16.74 -25.10
#